data_AF-A0A075GXX8-F1
#
_entry.id   AF-A0A075GXX8-F1
#
_cell.length_a   1.000
_cell.length_b   1.000
_cell.length_c   1.000
_cell.angle_alpha   90.00
_cell.angle_beta   90.00
_cell.angle_gamma   90.00
#
_symmetry.space_group_name_H-M   'P 1'
#
loop_
_entity.id
_entity.type
_entity.pdbx_description
1 polymer ?
#
loop_
_entity_poly.entity_id
_entity_poly.type
_entity_poly.pdbx_seq_one_letter_code
_entity_poly.pdbx_strand_id
1 'polypeptide(L)'
;MKNIKLELDNRSIKPNSEIKGHVTVNYQGRYDGIVINTQILESNDLIVYKSYNEKKISQNVSRLFISKDEIIDNKVEFTAVIEFEPKQTHDVKFRASIIEQHKEVESDQLFAEFSA
;
A
#
# COMPACT_ATOMS: atom_id res chain seq x y z
N MET A 1 0.85 -20.03 7.39
CA MET A 1 1.41 -18.65 7.36
C MET A 1 0.81 -17.95 6.16
N LYS A 2 0.53 -16.64 6.22
CA LYS A 2 0.02 -15.92 5.04
C LYS A 2 1.14 -15.73 4.00
N ASN A 3 0.79 -15.90 2.73
CA ASN A 3 1.69 -15.72 1.59
C ASN A 3 2.11 -14.26 1.39
N ILE A 4 1.26 -13.32 1.80
CA ILE A 4 1.53 -11.90 1.88
C ILE A 4 0.88 -11.34 3.13
N LYS A 5 1.52 -10.36 3.77
CA LYS A 5 1.01 -9.67 4.95
C LYS A 5 1.22 -8.18 4.77
N LEU A 6 0.15 -7.41 4.94
CA LEU A 6 0.18 -5.94 4.89
C LEU A 6 -0.04 -5.39 6.30
N GLU A 7 0.77 -4.42 6.70
CA GLU A 7 0.71 -3.75 7.98
C GLU A 7 0.94 -2.25 7.80
N LEU A 8 0.36 -1.44 8.69
CA LEU A 8 0.63 -0.01 8.81
C LEU A 8 1.13 0.28 10.21
N ASP A 9 2.05 1.23 10.34
CA ASP A 9 2.57 1.67 11.65
C ASP A 9 1.47 2.33 12.47
N ASN A 10 0.61 3.10 11.80
CA ASN A 10 -0.55 3.72 12.39
C ASN A 10 -1.77 3.54 11.47
N ARG A 11 -2.89 3.14 12.07
CA ARG A 11 -4.18 3.01 11.39
C ARG A 11 -5.06 4.25 11.54
N SER A 12 -4.65 5.24 12.32
CA SER A 12 -5.27 6.56 12.35
C SER A 12 -4.45 7.49 11.45
N ILE A 13 -5.04 7.86 10.33
CA ILE A 13 -4.43 8.69 9.29
C ILE A 13 -4.94 10.12 9.45
N LYS A 14 -4.00 11.06 9.44
CA LYS A 14 -4.27 12.50 9.42
C LYS A 14 -3.93 13.09 8.05
N PRO A 15 -4.64 14.13 7.62
CA PRO A 15 -4.32 14.84 6.38
C PRO A 15 -2.87 15.34 6.43
N ASN A 16 -2.19 15.28 5.29
CA ASN A 16 -0.79 15.70 5.11
C ASN A 16 0.24 14.98 6.00
N SER A 17 -0.17 13.94 6.72
CA SER A 17 0.73 13.14 7.56
C SER A 17 1.25 11.93 6.79
N GLU A 18 2.49 11.56 7.06
CA GLU A 18 3.12 10.41 6.42
C GLU A 18 2.52 9.10 6.96
N ILE A 19 2.04 8.28 6.04
CA ILE A 19 1.55 6.92 6.27
C ILE A 19 2.71 5.99 5.95
N LYS A 20 3.14 5.20 6.94
CA LYS A 20 4.18 4.18 6.77
C LYS A 20 3.55 2.80 6.77
N GLY A 21 3.85 2.03 5.74
CA GLY A 21 3.33 0.69 5.56
C GLY A 21 4.40 -0.32 5.22
N HIS A 22 4.10 -1.56 5.58
CA HIS A 22 5.00 -2.70 5.54
C HIS A 22 4.30 -3.86 4.83
N VAL A 23 4.95 -4.43 3.81
CA VAL A 23 4.49 -5.66 3.16
C VAL A 23 5.53 -6.74 3.35
N THR A 24 5.12 -7.87 3.91
CA THR A 24 5.95 -9.09 4.00
C THR A 24 5.42 -10.11 3.01
N VAL A 25 6.31 -10.70 2.19
CA VAL A 25 5.97 -11.66 1.14
C VAL A 25 6.65 -13.00 1.42
N ASN A 26 5.88 -14.02 1.79
CA ASN A 26 6.37 -15.37 2.07
C ASN A 26 6.05 -16.39 0.94
N TYR A 27 5.56 -15.90 -0.20
CA TYR A 27 5.12 -16.73 -1.31
C TYR A 27 6.29 -17.41 -2.02
N GLN A 28 6.25 -18.74 -2.07
CA GLN A 28 7.31 -19.58 -2.65
C GLN A 28 7.18 -19.77 -4.16
N GLY A 29 6.04 -19.36 -4.75
CA GLY A 29 5.78 -19.49 -6.18
C GLY A 29 6.59 -18.51 -7.03
N ARG A 30 6.43 -18.61 -8.35
CA ARG A 30 6.92 -17.59 -9.28
C ARG A 30 5.91 -16.43 -9.28
N TYR A 31 6.41 -15.21 -9.33
CA TYR A 31 5.60 -14.00 -9.39
C TYR A 31 6.46 -12.86 -9.90
N ASP A 32 5.83 -11.85 -10.48
CA ASP A 32 6.49 -10.69 -11.08
C ASP A 32 6.77 -9.61 -10.05
N GLY A 33 5.88 -9.45 -9.07
CA GLY A 33 6.02 -8.44 -8.03
C GLY A 33 4.77 -8.34 -7.16
N ILE A 34 4.71 -7.26 -6.40
CA ILE A 34 3.53 -6.91 -5.62
C ILE A 34 2.91 -5.60 -6.12
N VAL A 35 1.60 -5.50 -5.91
CA VAL A 35 0.84 -4.28 -6.15
C VAL A 35 0.21 -3.84 -4.84
N ILE A 36 0.45 -2.60 -4.46
CA ILE A 36 -0.23 -1.93 -3.35
C ILE A 36 -1.26 -0.98 -3.94
N ASN A 37 -2.51 -1.17 -3.52
CA ASN A 37 -3.64 -0.35 -3.93
C ASN A 37 -4.38 0.16 -2.70
N THR A 38 -4.84 1.40 -2.76
CA THR A 38 -5.57 2.03 -1.66
C THR A 38 -6.87 2.61 -2.19
N GLN A 39 -7.94 2.40 -1.45
CA GLN A 39 -9.26 2.95 -1.74
C GLN A 39 -9.75 3.70 -0.50
N ILE A 40 -10.15 4.95 -0.68
CA ILE A 40 -10.82 5.74 0.35
C ILE A 40 -12.33 5.52 0.14
N LEU A 41 -13.00 4.93 1.13
CA LEU A 41 -14.44 4.67 1.03
C LEU A 41 -15.22 6.00 1.09
N GLU A 42 -16.27 6.08 0.28
CA GLU A 42 -17.12 7.28 0.14
C GLU A 42 -16.38 8.54 -0.34
N SER A 43 -15.21 8.37 -0.97
CA SER A 43 -14.49 9.45 -1.65
C SER A 43 -13.91 8.97 -2.98
N ASN A 44 -13.79 9.91 -3.93
CA ASN A 44 -13.07 9.71 -5.19
C ASN A 44 -11.62 10.22 -5.11
N ASP A 45 -11.22 10.78 -3.97
CA ASP A 45 -9.88 11.27 -3.74
C ASP A 45 -8.88 10.10 -3.66
N LEU A 46 -7.63 10.40 -3.99
CA LEU A 46 -6.57 9.42 -4.12
C LEU A 46 -5.50 9.63 -3.05
N ILE A 47 -4.89 8.53 -2.62
CA ILE A 47 -3.64 8.55 -1.88
C ILE A 47 -2.48 8.85 -2.83
N VAL A 48 -1.42 9.48 -2.32
CA VAL A 48 -0.17 9.70 -3.05
C VAL A 48 0.94 8.89 -2.39
N TYR A 49 1.46 7.89 -3.10
CA TYR A 49 2.67 7.18 -2.67
C TYR A 49 3.91 8.06 -2.90
N LYS A 50 4.77 8.18 -1.88
CA LYS A 50 5.95 9.05 -1.90
C LYS A 50 7.26 8.27 -2.04
N SER A 51 7.34 7.08 -1.45
CA SER A 51 8.54 6.23 -1.58
C SER A 51 8.24 4.74 -1.35
N TYR A 52 9.16 3.89 -1.80
CA TYR A 52 9.27 2.50 -1.35
C TYR A 52 10.74 2.10 -1.24
N ASN A 53 11.12 1.33 -0.22
CA ASN A 53 12.50 0.91 0.04
C ASN A 53 13.52 2.06 -0.15
N GLU A 54 13.19 3.23 0.44
CA GLU A 54 13.95 4.50 0.32
C GLU A 54 14.00 5.14 -1.08
N LYS A 55 13.51 4.46 -2.12
CA LYS A 55 13.39 5.00 -3.48
C LYS A 55 12.19 5.95 -3.55
N LYS A 56 12.46 7.21 -3.87
CA LYS A 56 11.41 8.22 -4.07
C LYS A 56 10.63 7.93 -5.34
N ILE A 57 9.31 8.03 -5.25
CA ILE A 57 8.41 7.94 -6.39
C ILE A 57 8.22 9.36 -6.91
N SER A 58 8.68 9.62 -8.13
CA SER A 58 8.64 10.94 -8.77
C SER A 58 7.30 11.26 -9.44
N GLN A 59 6.42 10.27 -9.59
CA GLN A 59 5.09 10.44 -10.19
C GLN A 59 3.99 10.02 -9.21
N ASN A 60 2.90 10.78 -9.18
CA ASN A 60 1.72 10.39 -8.40
C ASN A 60 1.10 9.14 -9.04
N VAL A 61 1.31 7.99 -8.43
CA VAL A 61 0.69 6.73 -8.82
C VAL A 61 -0.43 6.40 -7.84
N SER A 62 -1.61 6.03 -8.36
CA SER A 62 -2.71 5.51 -7.55
C SER A 62 -2.49 4.04 -7.16
N ARG A 63 -1.68 3.33 -7.94
CA ARG A 63 -1.31 1.93 -7.77
C ARG A 63 0.22 1.82 -7.76
N LEU A 64 0.76 1.36 -6.64
CA LEU A 64 2.20 1.16 -6.49
C LEU A 64 2.56 -0.29 -6.88
N PHE A 65 3.25 -0.47 -8.01
CA PHE A 65 3.84 -1.74 -8.39
C PHE A 65 5.31 -1.79 -7.96
N ILE A 66 5.71 -2.90 -7.33
CA ILE A 66 7.09 -3.14 -6.89
C ILE A 66 7.51 -4.49 -7.44
N SER A 67 8.56 -4.50 -8.28
CA SER A 67 9.12 -5.72 -8.85
C SER A 67 9.59 -6.66 -7.74
N LYS A 68 9.49 -7.97 -7.95
CA LYS A 68 10.07 -8.98 -7.06
C LYS A 68 11.56 -8.71 -6.77
N ASP A 69 12.30 -8.24 -7.77
CA ASP A 69 13.75 -7.96 -7.65
C ASP A 69 14.07 -6.80 -6.69
N GLU A 70 13.07 -5.97 -6.38
CA GLU A 70 13.18 -4.82 -5.49
C GLU A 70 12.80 -5.17 -4.04
N ILE A 71 12.29 -6.37 -3.80
CA ILE A 71 11.88 -6.87 -2.48
C ILE A 71 13.12 -7.43 -1.78
N ILE A 72 13.54 -6.78 -0.69
CA ILE A 72 14.73 -7.15 0.08
C ILE A 72 14.28 -7.88 1.34
N ASP A 73 14.89 -9.03 1.64
CA ASP A 73 14.57 -9.84 2.83
C ASP A 73 13.07 -10.13 2.98
N ASN A 74 12.39 -10.41 1.86
CA ASN A 74 10.95 -10.67 1.80
C ASN A 74 10.07 -9.49 2.29
N LYS A 75 10.64 -8.30 2.42
CA LYS A 75 9.97 -7.13 2.98
C LYS A 75 10.03 -5.94 2.03
N VAL A 76 8.97 -5.15 2.07
CA VAL A 76 8.87 -3.86 1.41
C VAL A 76 8.35 -2.85 2.41
N GLU A 77 8.99 -1.69 2.42
CA GLU A 77 8.53 -0.50 3.13
C GLU A 77 8.03 0.51 2.11
N PHE A 78 6.90 1.16 2.39
CA PHE A 78 6.39 2.24 1.57
C PHE A 78 5.92 3.41 2.43
N THR A 79 6.00 4.61 1.84
CA THR A 79 5.41 5.80 2.43
C THR A 79 4.39 6.41 1.49
N ALA A 80 3.33 6.97 2.07
CA ALA A 80 2.25 7.60 1.34
C ALA A 80 1.64 8.75 2.15
N VAL A 81 0.81 9.57 1.52
CA VAL A 81 0.10 10.68 2.16
C VAL A 81 -1.27 10.85 1.53
N ILE A 82 -2.23 11.32 2.32
CA ILE A 82 -3.52 11.81 1.84
C ILE A 82 -3.50 13.34 2.02
N GLU A 83 -3.57 14.09 0.92
CA GLU A 83 -3.30 15.54 0.91
C GLU A 83 -4.55 16.42 1.12
N PHE A 84 -5.75 15.86 0.98
CA PHE A 84 -7.00 16.60 1.15
C PHE A 84 -7.49 16.60 2.60
N GLU A 85 -8.30 17.59 2.96
CA GLU A 85 -8.95 17.67 4.26
C GLU A 85 -10.30 16.92 4.25
N PRO A 86 -10.50 15.91 5.10
CA PRO A 86 -11.73 15.14 5.12
C PRO A 86 -12.88 15.96 5.74
N LYS A 87 -14.06 15.94 5.10
CA LYS A 87 -15.29 16.54 5.67
C LYS A 87 -15.99 15.62 6.68
N GLN A 88 -15.64 14.33 6.65
CA GLN A 88 -16.15 13.28 7.52
C GLN A 88 -15.07 12.22 7.71
N THR A 89 -15.21 11.35 8.69
CA THR A 89 -14.32 10.21 8.83
C THR A 89 -14.51 9.25 7.64
N HIS A 90 -13.40 8.80 7.06
CA HIS A 90 -13.39 7.81 5.98
C HIS A 90 -12.64 6.56 6.39
N ASP A 91 -13.15 5.41 5.96
CA ASP A 91 -12.40 4.17 6.00
C ASP A 91 -11.48 4.08 4.78
N VAL A 92 -10.19 3.87 5.03
CA VAL A 92 -9.16 3.70 4.01
C VAL A 92 -8.78 2.24 3.95
N LYS A 93 -9.13 1.60 2.84
CA LYS A 93 -8.81 0.21 2.56
C LYS A 93 -7.46 0.12 1.85
N PHE A 94 -6.49 -0.51 2.49
CA PHE A 94 -5.21 -0.85 1.87
C PHE A 94 -5.22 -2.31 1.45
N ARG A 95 -4.65 -2.61 0.29
CA ARG A 95 -4.55 -3.96 -0.25
C ARG A 95 -3.20 -4.17 -0.90
N ALA A 96 -2.53 -5.25 -0.53
CA ALA A 96 -1.31 -5.72 -1.15
C ALA A 96 -1.60 -7.04 -1.86
N SER A 97 -1.22 -7.13 -3.13
CA SER A 97 -1.51 -8.27 -4.00
C SER A 97 -0.23 -8.78 -4.63
N ILE A 98 -0.02 -10.11 -4.64
CA ILE A 98 1.03 -10.75 -5.42
C ILE A 98 0.54 -10.92 -6.85
N ILE A 99 1.33 -10.48 -7.82
CA ILE A 99 1.01 -10.55 -9.24
C ILE A 99 1.92 -11.56 -9.93
N GLU A 100 1.32 -12.48 -10.66
CA GLU A 100 1.98 -13.45 -11.54
C GLU A 100 1.32 -13.38 -12.93
N GLN A 101 2.09 -12.98 -13.96
CA GLN A 101 1.63 -12.85 -15.35
C GLN A 101 0.33 -12.04 -15.50
N HIS A 102 0.30 -10.83 -14.91
CA HIS A 102 -0.87 -9.95 -14.86
C HIS A 102 -2.08 -10.48 -14.07
N LYS A 103 -1.97 -11.65 -13.43
CA LYS A 103 -3.01 -12.19 -12.56
C LYS A 103 -2.63 -11.97 -11.11
N GLU A 104 -3.62 -11.66 -10.29
CA GLU A 104 -3.43 -11.74 -8.86
C GLU A 104 -3.53 -13.20 -8.42
N VAL A 105 -2.56 -13.64 -7.62
CA VAL A 105 -2.52 -15.01 -7.08
C VAL A 105 -2.79 -15.06 -5.58
N GLU A 106 -2.43 -14.00 -4.85
CA GLU A 106 -2.59 -13.88 -3.41
C GLU A 106 -2.78 -12.42 -3.04
N SER A 107 -3.49 -12.14 -1.94
CA SER A 107 -3.60 -10.77 -1.42
C SER A 107 -3.84 -10.72 0.09
N ASP A 108 -3.46 -9.60 0.69
CA ASP A 108 -3.84 -9.23 2.05
C ASP A 108 -4.39 -7.81 2.04
N GLN A 109 -5.28 -7.52 2.99
CA GLN A 109 -5.91 -6.20 3.09
C GLN A 109 -6.12 -5.80 4.54
N LEU A 110 -6.11 -4.50 4.78
CA LEU A 110 -6.45 -3.90 6.06
C LEU A 110 -7.25 -2.62 5.88
N PHE A 111 -7.84 -2.17 6.98
CA PHE A 111 -8.54 -0.89 7.05
C PHE A 111 -7.82 0.03 8.04
N ALA A 112 -7.79 1.30 7.69
CA ALA A 112 -7.34 2.41 8.50
C ALA A 112 -8.44 3.49 8.50
N GLU A 113 -8.46 4.32 9.52
CA GLU A 113 -9.38 5.43 9.66
C GLU A 113 -8.69 6.72 9.22
N PHE A 114 -9.36 7.53 8.41
CA PHE A 114 -8.90 8.84 7.97
C PHE A 114 -9.83 9.93 8.49
N SER A 115 -9.28 10.83 9.29
CA SER A 115 -10.03 11.92 9.95
C SER A 115 -9.14 13.15 10.17
N ALA A 116 -9.77 14.32 10.31
CA ALA A 116 -9.09 15.57 10.68
C ALA A 116 -8.60 15.52 12.13
#